data_AF-A0A2A3IZV8-F1
#
_entry.id   AF-A0A2A3IZV8-F1
#
_cell.length_a   1.000
_cell.length_b   1.000
_cell.length_c   1.000
_cell.angle_alpha   90.00
_cell.angle_beta   90.00
_cell.angle_gamma   90.00
#
_symmetry.space_group_name_H-M   'P 1'
#
loop_
_entity.id
_entity.type
_entity.pdbx_description
1 polymer ?
#
loop_
_entity_poly.entity_id
_entity_poly.type
_entity_poly.pdbx_seq_one_letter_code
_entity_poly.pdbx_strand_id
1 'polypeptide(L)'
;MITQRLALSAAAALLALTGGLALATPSGAADCPSGNFCVWENANFDGQRANWSGDDGWWESWIADTDSSWANHAISGPGVKDHVKVYEDAWQGGAMTICLGPGEEVGYNAVANDRGDSHTWSMGC
;
A
#
# COMPACT_ATOMS: atom_id res chain seq x y z
N MET A 1 67.16 33.44 23.68
CA MET A 1 65.70 33.58 23.85
C MET A 1 65.03 32.92 22.67
N ILE A 2 64.24 31.87 22.87
CA ILE A 2 62.98 31.58 22.18
C ILE A 2 62.28 30.52 23.05
N THR A 3 61.02 30.81 23.31
CA THR A 3 60.26 30.40 24.49
C THR A 3 59.50 29.10 24.22
N GLN A 4 59.61 28.15 25.14
CA GLN A 4 58.72 27.00 25.27
C GLN A 4 57.30 27.47 25.58
N ARG A 5 56.29 26.95 24.87
CA ARG A 5 54.88 26.97 25.31
C ARG A 5 54.24 25.62 25.01
N LEU A 6 53.91 24.90 26.07
CA LEU A 6 53.00 23.78 26.05
C LEU A 6 51.57 24.28 25.76
N ALA A 7 50.82 23.53 24.96
CA ALA A 7 49.36 23.51 25.05
C ALA A 7 48.87 22.11 24.67
N LEU A 8 48.35 21.38 25.66
CA LEU A 8 47.48 20.23 25.47
C LEU A 8 46.16 20.70 24.85
N SER A 9 45.53 19.84 24.04
CA SER A 9 44.10 19.49 24.16
C SER A 9 43.74 18.39 23.16
N ALA A 10 43.25 17.28 23.71
CA ALA A 10 42.66 16.15 23.00
C ALA A 10 41.24 16.47 22.53
N ALA A 11 40.83 15.90 21.39
CA ALA A 11 39.46 15.40 21.18
C ALA A 11 39.39 14.63 19.85
N ALA A 12 39.04 13.35 19.96
CA ALA A 12 38.72 12.48 18.84
C ALA A 12 37.43 12.94 18.13
N ALA A 13 37.42 12.88 16.80
CA ALA A 13 36.20 12.94 16.02
C ALA A 13 36.16 11.73 15.08
N LEU A 14 35.88 10.56 15.67
CA LEU A 14 35.33 9.42 14.93
C LEU A 14 33.83 9.71 14.77
N LEU A 15 33.46 10.44 13.73
CA LEU A 15 32.04 10.57 13.37
C LEU A 15 31.62 9.28 12.66
N ALA A 16 30.87 8.50 13.44
CA ALA A 16 30.35 7.19 13.08
C ALA A 16 29.56 7.23 11.77
N LEU A 17 29.86 6.27 10.88
CA LEU A 17 28.90 5.83 9.87
C LEU A 17 27.75 5.11 10.58
N THR A 18 26.79 5.86 11.10
CA THR A 18 25.46 5.30 11.43
C THR A 18 24.56 5.57 10.23
N GLY A 19 24.91 4.99 9.08
CA GLY A 19 23.94 4.80 8.01
C GLY A 19 22.91 3.82 8.55
N GLY A 20 21.76 4.35 8.99
CA GLY A 20 20.65 3.55 9.45
C GLY A 20 20.27 2.57 8.35
N LEU A 21 20.59 1.30 8.55
CA LEU A 21 19.97 0.21 7.82
C LEU A 21 18.50 0.26 8.25
N ALA A 22 17.66 0.93 7.46
CA ALA A 22 16.22 0.78 7.56
C ALA A 22 15.94 -0.71 7.33
N LEU A 23 15.69 -1.44 8.42
CA LEU A 23 15.24 -2.81 8.35
C LEU A 23 13.89 -2.75 7.64
N ALA A 24 13.83 -3.25 6.41
CA ALA A 24 12.57 -3.52 5.75
C ALA A 24 11.82 -4.51 6.64
N THR A 25 10.79 -4.04 7.34
CA THR A 25 9.88 -4.91 8.05
C THR A 25 9.26 -5.84 7.01
N PRO A 26 9.26 -7.17 7.23
CA PRO A 26 8.53 -8.06 6.33
C PRO A 26 7.09 -7.55 6.24
N SER A 27 6.60 -7.34 5.02
CA SER A 27 5.20 -7.00 4.80
C SER A 27 4.37 -8.13 5.41
N GLY A 28 3.63 -7.82 6.48
CA GLY A 28 2.68 -8.76 7.06
C GLY A 28 1.55 -9.01 6.08
N ALA A 29 0.81 -10.10 6.28
CA ALA A 29 -0.45 -10.30 5.58
C ALA A 29 -1.35 -9.06 5.75
N ALA A 30 -2.13 -8.74 4.73
CA ALA A 30 -2.98 -7.57 4.74
C ALA A 30 -4.00 -7.63 5.91
N ASP A 31 -4.07 -6.59 6.73
CA ASP A 31 -5.11 -6.46 7.76
C ASP A 31 -6.44 -6.04 7.12
N CYS A 32 -7.06 -6.97 6.41
CA CYS A 32 -8.35 -6.82 5.78
C CYS A 32 -9.42 -7.69 6.48
N PRO A 33 -10.58 -7.13 6.87
CA PRO A 33 -11.63 -7.95 7.45
C PRO A 33 -12.20 -8.94 6.43
N SER A 34 -12.53 -10.16 6.88
CA SER A 34 -13.22 -11.15 6.05
C SER A 34 -14.53 -10.57 5.48
N GLY A 35 -14.79 -10.85 4.21
CA GLY A 35 -15.89 -10.30 3.42
C GLY A 35 -15.64 -8.90 2.87
N ASN A 36 -14.43 -8.35 2.98
CA ASN A 36 -14.11 -7.02 2.46
C ASN A 36 -13.06 -7.07 1.36
N PHE A 37 -13.15 -6.07 0.50
CA PHE A 37 -12.08 -5.55 -0.32
C PHE A 37 -11.42 -4.39 0.41
N CYS A 38 -10.10 -4.40 0.52
CA CYS A 38 -9.33 -3.37 1.20
C CYS A 38 -8.27 -2.78 0.27
N VAL A 39 -8.04 -1.48 0.43
CA VAL A 39 -7.10 -0.70 -0.38
C VAL A 39 -6.33 0.24 0.53
N TRP A 40 -5.04 0.40 0.26
CA TRP A 40 -4.13 1.22 1.06
C TRP A 40 -3.42 2.26 0.20
N GLU A 41 -3.17 3.43 0.79
CA GLU A 41 -2.44 4.54 0.16
C GLU A 41 -1.00 4.19 -0.23
N ASN A 42 -0.36 3.27 0.52
CA ASN A 42 1.02 2.91 0.26
C ASN A 42 1.16 1.44 -0.10
N ALA A 43 2.27 1.12 -0.75
CA ALA A 43 2.64 -0.25 -1.06
C ALA A 43 2.79 -1.07 0.24
N ASN A 44 2.60 -2.39 0.11
CA ASN A 44 2.78 -3.39 1.16
C ASN A 44 1.82 -3.24 2.35
N PHE A 45 0.59 -2.80 2.08
CA PHE A 45 -0.52 -2.68 3.04
C PHE A 45 -0.27 -1.66 4.15
N ASP A 46 0.37 -0.54 3.80
CA ASP A 46 0.75 0.53 4.74
C ASP A 46 -0.01 1.84 4.47
N GLY A 47 -0.02 2.74 5.44
CA GLY A 47 -0.78 3.99 5.40
C GLY A 47 -2.27 3.83 5.72
N GLN A 48 -3.08 4.82 5.33
CA GLN A 48 -4.51 4.77 5.57
C GLN A 48 -5.17 3.71 4.68
N ARG A 49 -6.13 2.98 5.25
CA ARG A 49 -6.88 1.91 4.57
C ARG A 49 -8.32 2.34 4.32
N ALA A 50 -8.81 2.12 3.12
CA ALA A 50 -10.24 2.06 2.80
C ALA A 50 -10.69 0.61 2.64
N ASN A 51 -11.94 0.29 2.97
CA ASN A 51 -12.47 -1.04 2.75
C ASN A 51 -13.99 -1.04 2.52
N TRP A 52 -14.44 -2.03 1.75
CA TRP A 52 -15.83 -2.17 1.32
C TRP A 52 -16.25 -3.64 1.25
N SER A 53 -17.52 -3.91 1.54
CA SER A 53 -18.13 -5.25 1.41
C SER A 53 -19.08 -5.38 0.20
N GLY A 54 -19.20 -4.31 -0.59
CA GLY A 54 -20.03 -4.24 -1.80
C GLY A 54 -19.42 -3.29 -2.81
N ASP A 55 -20.10 -3.09 -3.95
CA ASP A 55 -19.64 -2.18 -5.01
C ASP A 55 -19.49 -0.74 -4.48
N ASP A 56 -18.48 -0.02 -4.95
CA ASP A 56 -18.37 1.42 -4.76
C ASP A 56 -18.07 2.10 -6.10
N GLY A 57 -18.97 3.01 -6.48
CA GLY A 57 -18.89 3.77 -7.72
C GLY A 57 -18.06 5.03 -7.61
N TRP A 58 -17.65 5.48 -6.43
CA TRP A 58 -16.86 6.70 -6.31
C TRP A 58 -16.08 6.67 -5.01
N TRP A 59 -14.79 6.38 -5.11
CA TRP A 59 -13.92 6.36 -3.94
C TRP A 59 -13.72 7.76 -3.38
N GLU A 60 -13.45 7.81 -2.09
CA GLU A 60 -13.19 9.07 -1.44
C GLU A 60 -11.90 9.69 -1.97
N SER A 61 -11.90 11.00 -2.17
CA SER A 61 -10.80 11.74 -2.81
C SER A 61 -9.41 11.57 -2.18
N TRP A 62 -9.32 11.03 -0.97
CA TRP A 62 -8.03 10.75 -0.32
C TRP A 62 -7.42 9.40 -0.71
N ILE A 63 -8.24 8.43 -1.17
CA ILE A 63 -7.79 7.12 -1.64
C ILE A 63 -7.90 6.95 -3.17
N ALA A 64 -8.77 7.73 -3.81
CA ALA A 64 -8.84 7.79 -5.27
C ALA A 64 -7.52 8.32 -5.84
N ASP A 65 -6.98 7.66 -6.86
CA ASP A 65 -5.68 7.98 -7.50
C ASP A 65 -4.48 7.99 -6.53
N THR A 66 -4.57 7.33 -5.39
CA THR A 66 -3.47 7.23 -4.41
C THR A 66 -3.28 5.81 -3.88
N ASP A 67 -4.01 4.84 -4.42
CA ASP A 67 -3.95 3.45 -4.00
C ASP A 67 -2.71 2.72 -4.50
N SER A 68 -1.99 2.06 -3.59
CA SER A 68 -0.73 1.39 -3.91
C SER A 68 -0.67 -0.09 -3.50
N SER A 69 -1.63 -0.57 -2.73
CA SER A 69 -1.79 -1.99 -2.44
C SER A 69 -3.24 -2.38 -2.12
N TRP A 70 -3.57 -3.65 -2.36
CA TRP A 70 -4.95 -4.14 -2.38
C TRP A 70 -5.05 -5.54 -1.78
N ALA A 71 -6.17 -5.84 -1.13
CA ALA A 71 -6.47 -7.18 -0.64
C ALA A 71 -7.96 -7.49 -0.84
N ASN A 72 -8.26 -8.67 -1.34
CA ASN A 72 -9.62 -9.16 -1.48
C ASN A 72 -9.84 -10.34 -0.53
N HIS A 73 -10.45 -10.09 0.62
CA HIS A 73 -10.77 -11.12 1.61
C HIS A 73 -12.23 -11.59 1.48
N ALA A 74 -12.74 -11.70 0.25
CA ALA A 74 -14.07 -12.19 -0.09
C ALA A 74 -14.47 -13.48 0.67
N ILE A 75 -15.78 -13.64 0.87
CA ILE A 75 -16.36 -14.94 1.24
C ILE A 75 -16.94 -15.58 -0.03
N SER A 76 -16.27 -16.61 -0.53
CA SER A 76 -16.71 -17.34 -1.72
C SER A 76 -17.89 -18.28 -1.44
N GLY A 77 -18.72 -18.49 -2.46
CA GLY A 77 -19.84 -19.44 -2.42
C GLY A 77 -20.59 -19.52 -3.76
N PRO A 78 -21.47 -20.52 -3.93
CA PRO A 78 -22.27 -20.65 -5.16
C PRO A 78 -23.09 -19.38 -5.45
N GLY A 79 -22.89 -18.78 -6.62
CA GLY A 79 -23.60 -17.57 -7.03
C GLY A 79 -23.17 -16.28 -6.32
N VAL A 80 -22.09 -16.32 -5.52
CA VAL A 80 -21.52 -15.15 -4.87
C VAL A 80 -20.46 -14.55 -5.78
N LYS A 81 -20.55 -13.24 -6.01
CA LYS A 81 -19.47 -12.46 -6.63
C LYS A 81 -18.35 -12.31 -5.60
N ASP A 82 -17.18 -12.85 -5.89
CA ASP A 82 -16.06 -12.91 -4.95
C ASP A 82 -14.75 -12.38 -5.55
N HIS A 83 -14.79 -11.87 -6.78
CA HIS A 83 -13.68 -11.17 -7.41
C HIS A 83 -13.94 -9.67 -7.40
N VAL A 84 -12.90 -8.87 -7.28
CA VAL A 84 -13.02 -7.40 -7.31
C VAL A 84 -12.32 -6.86 -8.54
N LYS A 85 -13.00 -6.04 -9.32
CA LYS A 85 -12.43 -5.27 -10.44
C LYS A 85 -12.35 -3.81 -10.05
N VAL A 86 -11.15 -3.24 -10.09
CA VAL A 86 -10.89 -1.81 -9.85
C VAL A 86 -10.78 -1.09 -11.19
N TYR A 87 -11.29 0.13 -11.24
CA TYR A 87 -11.38 0.96 -12.43
C TYR A 87 -10.79 2.33 -12.19
N GLU A 88 -10.27 2.93 -13.26
CA GLU A 88 -9.56 4.22 -13.20
C GLU A 88 -10.44 5.44 -13.06
N ASP A 89 -11.70 5.36 -13.48
CA ASP A 89 -12.63 6.46 -13.30
C ASP A 89 -13.78 6.03 -12.38
N ALA A 90 -14.41 7.01 -11.74
CA ALA A 90 -15.68 6.85 -11.08
C ALA A 90 -16.74 6.15 -11.98
N TRP A 91 -17.64 5.45 -11.31
CA TRP A 91 -18.78 4.70 -11.85
C TRP A 91 -18.37 3.55 -12.78
N GLN A 92 -17.29 2.85 -12.40
CA GLN A 92 -16.68 1.75 -13.16
C GLN A 92 -16.31 2.19 -14.59
N GLY A 93 -15.86 3.45 -14.72
CA GLY A 93 -15.43 4.04 -15.98
C GLY A 93 -13.97 3.74 -16.30
N GLY A 94 -13.55 4.11 -17.51
CA GLY A 94 -12.16 3.94 -17.94
C GLY A 94 -11.70 2.48 -18.00
N ALA A 95 -10.38 2.29 -17.93
CA ALA A 95 -9.73 0.99 -17.91
C ALA A 95 -9.88 0.29 -16.54
N MET A 96 -10.08 -1.03 -16.59
CA MET A 96 -9.89 -1.88 -15.41
C MET A 96 -8.39 -1.96 -15.11
N THR A 97 -7.98 -1.48 -13.94
CA THR A 97 -6.56 -1.35 -13.56
C THR A 97 -6.03 -2.64 -12.96
N ILE A 98 -6.82 -3.29 -12.11
CA ILE A 98 -6.50 -4.57 -11.48
C ILE A 98 -7.76 -5.37 -11.21
N CYS A 99 -7.61 -6.70 -11.19
CA CYS A 99 -8.65 -7.59 -10.71
C CYS A 99 -8.05 -8.58 -9.71
N LEU A 100 -8.71 -8.75 -8.57
CA LEU A 100 -8.26 -9.61 -7.48
C LEU A 100 -9.25 -10.76 -7.28
N GLY A 101 -8.73 -11.98 -7.25
CA GLY A 101 -9.47 -13.17 -6.82
C GLY A 101 -9.71 -13.21 -5.31
N PRO A 102 -10.60 -14.09 -4.82
CA PRO A 102 -10.84 -14.27 -3.40
C PRO A 102 -9.58 -14.76 -2.68
N GLY A 103 -9.20 -14.07 -1.61
CA GLY A 103 -7.98 -14.31 -0.82
C GLY A 103 -6.70 -13.70 -1.40
N GLU A 104 -6.78 -13.00 -2.53
CA GLU A 104 -5.60 -12.39 -3.15
C GLU A 104 -5.18 -11.10 -2.43
N GLU A 105 -3.87 -10.96 -2.24
CA GLU A 105 -3.23 -9.78 -1.65
C GLU A 105 -2.13 -9.29 -2.59
N VAL A 106 -2.25 -8.05 -3.05
CA VAL A 106 -1.33 -7.41 -3.98
C VAL A 106 -0.64 -6.25 -3.25
N GLY A 107 0.59 -6.50 -2.83
CA GLY A 107 1.40 -5.50 -2.11
C GLY A 107 1.87 -4.34 -2.99
N TYR A 108 1.90 -4.50 -4.31
CA TYR A 108 2.21 -3.43 -5.27
C TYR A 108 1.94 -3.90 -6.71
N ASN A 109 1.48 -3.00 -7.58
CA ASN A 109 1.35 -3.26 -9.02
C ASN A 109 1.59 -1.98 -9.82
N ALA A 110 2.66 -1.93 -10.61
CA ALA A 110 3.06 -0.72 -11.34
C ALA A 110 2.05 -0.22 -12.39
N VAL A 111 1.16 -1.07 -12.89
CA VAL A 111 0.12 -0.68 -13.86
C VAL A 111 -1.09 -0.06 -13.17
N ALA A 112 -1.40 -0.53 -11.97
CA ALA A 112 -2.58 -0.15 -11.20
C ALA A 112 -2.33 0.92 -10.12
N ASN A 113 -1.07 1.16 -9.76
CA ASN A 113 -0.68 2.10 -8.72
C ASN A 113 -1.21 3.51 -9.00
N ASP A 114 -1.83 4.12 -7.99
CA ASP A 114 -2.36 5.49 -7.99
C ASP A 114 -3.37 5.73 -9.12
N ARG A 115 -4.24 4.75 -9.38
CA ARG A 115 -5.18 4.78 -10.50
C ARG A 115 -6.54 4.19 -10.16
N GLY A 116 -6.85 3.84 -8.93
CA GLY A 116 -8.18 3.36 -8.56
C GLY A 116 -9.10 4.53 -8.22
N ASP A 117 -10.33 4.54 -8.74
CA ASP A 117 -11.37 5.51 -8.39
C ASP A 117 -12.75 4.85 -8.17
N SER A 118 -12.92 3.61 -8.63
CA SER A 118 -14.12 2.81 -8.32
C SER A 118 -13.85 1.31 -8.39
N HIS A 119 -14.77 0.50 -7.84
CA HIS A 119 -14.68 -0.95 -7.98
C HIS A 119 -16.06 -1.63 -8.08
N THR A 120 -16.05 -2.88 -8.55
CA THR A 120 -17.22 -3.77 -8.45
C THR A 120 -16.81 -5.18 -8.09
N TRP A 121 -17.68 -5.85 -7.34
CA TRP A 121 -17.70 -7.28 -7.15
C TRP A 121 -18.24 -7.99 -8.39
N SER A 122 -17.54 -9.02 -8.81
CA SER A 122 -17.78 -9.76 -10.04
C SER A 122 -17.59 -11.26 -9.85
N MET A 123 -18.04 -12.04 -10.85
CA MET A 123 -17.95 -13.51 -10.84
C MET A 123 -16.56 -14.03 -11.23
N GLY A 124 -15.64 -13.14 -11.61
CA GLY A 124 -14.34 -13.52 -12.14
C GLY A 124 -13.58 -12.32 -12.70
N CYS A 125 -12.26 -12.46 -12.77
CA CYS A 125 -11.43 -11.65 -13.65
C CYS A 125 -11.63 -12.12 -15.10
#